data_AF-A0A974NZ80-F1
#
_entry.id   AF-A0A974NZ80-F1
#
_cell.length_a   1.000
_cell.length_b   1.000
_cell.length_c   1.000
_cell.angle_alpha   90.00
_cell.angle_beta   90.00
_cell.angle_gamma   90.00
#
_symmetry.space_group_name_H-M   'P 1'
#
loop_
_entity.id
_entity.type
_entity.pdbx_description
1 polymer ?
#
loop_
_entity_poly.entity_id
_entity_poly.type
_entity_poly.pdbx_seq_one_letter_code
_entity_poly.pdbx_strand_id
1 'polypeptide(L)'
;MLQFIVTAQGTNEVSELLPIADENKIQAWLNETQDGLKVHRLRGGIPIPKLENIQPHMKRIEIGADLNGIELAQVGRVLSTTSELTRF
;
A
#
# COMPACT_ATOMS: atom_id res chain seq x y z
N MET A 1 0.84 -10.35 -13.75
CA MET A 1 0.58 -9.00 -13.21
C MET A 1 0.71 -8.97 -11.68
N LEU A 2 0.04 -9.85 -10.94
CA LEU A 2 0.13 -9.94 -9.47
C LEU A 2 1.54 -10.18 -8.89
N GLN A 3 2.46 -10.77 -9.67
CA GLN A 3 3.82 -11.09 -9.22
C GLN A 3 4.68 -9.88 -8.79
N PHE A 4 4.28 -8.66 -9.17
CA PHE A 4 4.99 -7.43 -8.81
C PHE A 4 4.31 -6.66 -7.68
N ILE A 5 3.18 -7.15 -7.18
CA ILE A 5 2.45 -6.56 -6.06
C ILE A 5 2.93 -7.24 -4.79
N VAL A 6 3.38 -6.43 -3.83
CA VAL A 6 4.02 -6.92 -2.59
C VAL A 6 3.18 -6.73 -1.34
N THR A 7 2.13 -5.91 -1.40
CA THR A 7 1.24 -5.62 -0.27
C THR A 7 -0.12 -6.31 -0.46
N ALA A 8 -0.73 -6.71 0.66
CA ALA A 8 -2.09 -7.24 0.64
C ALA A 8 -3.09 -6.20 0.07
N GLN A 9 -2.91 -4.93 0.43
CA GLN A 9 -3.73 -3.82 -0.08
C GLN A 9 -3.63 -3.68 -1.61
N GLY A 10 -2.43 -3.69 -2.18
CA GLY A 10 -2.26 -3.57 -3.62
C GLY A 10 -2.91 -4.73 -4.39
N THR A 11 -2.95 -5.92 -3.79
CA THR A 11 -3.63 -7.08 -4.39
C THR A 11 -5.13 -6.85 -4.46
N ASN A 12 -5.71 -6.28 -3.40
CA ASN A 12 -7.13 -5.94 -3.36
C ASN A 12 -7.46 -4.82 -4.35
N GLU A 13 -6.67 -3.75 -4.39
CA GLU A 13 -6.89 -2.62 -5.31
C GLU A 13 -6.87 -3.06 -6.78
N VAL A 14 -5.94 -3.93 -7.17
CA VAL A 14 -5.90 -4.47 -8.54
C VAL A 14 -7.10 -5.38 -8.82
N SER A 15 -7.61 -6.10 -7.83
CA SER A 15 -8.80 -6.94 -8.00
C SER A 15 -10.09 -6.13 -8.18
N GLU A 16 -10.14 -4.91 -7.64
CA GLU A 16 -11.28 -4.01 -7.72
C GLU A 16 -11.18 -3.01 -8.90
N LEU A 17 -10.08 -3.07 -9.66
CA LEU A 17 -9.82 -2.13 -10.75
C LEU A 17 -10.76 -2.39 -11.93
N LEU A 18 -11.57 -1.38 -12.26
CA LEU A 18 -12.53 -1.40 -13.37
C LEU A 18 -12.23 -0.28 -14.37
N PRO A 19 -12.63 -0.44 -15.64
CA PRO A 19 -12.57 0.66 -16.60
C PRO A 19 -13.33 1.88 -16.11
N ILE A 20 -12.72 3.05 -16.23
CA ILE A 20 -13.30 4.35 -15.86
C ILE A 20 -13.41 5.24 -17.10
N ALA A 21 -14.39 6.15 -17.08
CA ALA A 21 -14.63 7.12 -18.16
C ALA A 21 -14.46 8.58 -17.72
N ASP A 22 -14.09 8.80 -16.45
CA ASP A 22 -13.85 10.14 -15.89
C ASP A 22 -12.45 10.61 -16.29
N GLU A 23 -12.39 11.61 -17.16
CA GLU A 23 -11.14 12.18 -17.71
C GLU A 23 -10.16 12.63 -16.60
N ASN A 24 -10.66 13.28 -15.55
CA ASN A 24 -9.80 13.79 -14.48
C ASN A 24 -9.14 12.63 -13.71
N LYS A 25 -9.90 11.56 -13.46
CA LYS A 25 -9.37 10.36 -12.79
C LYS A 25 -8.37 9.61 -13.68
N ILE A 26 -8.67 9.48 -14.97
CA ILE A 26 -7.76 8.86 -15.94
C ILE A 26 -6.43 9.63 -15.95
N GLN A 27 -6.49 10.96 -16.06
CA GLN A 27 -5.28 11.78 -16.09
C GLN A 27 -4.49 11.67 -14.78
N ALA A 28 -5.16 11.65 -13.63
CA ALA A 28 -4.50 11.47 -12.34
C ALA A 28 -3.74 10.14 -12.27
N TRP A 29 -4.38 9.02 -12.65
CA TRP A 29 -3.75 7.70 -12.65
C TRP A 29 -2.58 7.59 -13.63
N LEU A 30 -2.69 8.21 -14.81
CA LEU A 30 -1.59 8.26 -15.78
C LEU A 30 -0.41 9.05 -15.24
N ASN A 31 -0.65 10.21 -14.62
CA ASN A 31 0.39 11.03 -14.00
C ASN A 31 1.09 10.27 -12.88
N GLU A 32 0.32 9.63 -12.00
CA GLU A 32 0.85 8.80 -10.90
C GLU A 32 1.72 7.65 -11.41
N THR A 33 1.28 6.96 -12.48
CA THR A 33 2.05 5.89 -13.12
C THR A 33 3.37 6.42 -13.72
N GLN A 34 3.33 7.57 -14.37
CA GLN A 34 4.51 8.21 -14.95
C GLN A 34 5.52 8.62 -13.87
N ASP A 35 5.05 9.19 -12.76
CA ASP A 35 5.88 9.55 -11.62
C ASP A 35 6.50 8.30 -10.97
N GLY A 36 5.74 7.23 -10.80
CA GLY A 36 6.24 5.94 -10.32
C GLY A 36 7.38 5.40 -11.19
N LEU A 37 7.23 5.45 -12.52
CA LEU A 37 8.28 5.04 -13.46
C LEU A 37 9.53 5.92 -13.34
N LYS A 38 9.34 7.23 -13.17
CA LYS A 38 10.44 8.19 -12.99
C LYS A 38 11.21 7.90 -11.70
N VAL A 39 10.52 7.65 -10.60
CA VAL A 39 11.13 7.26 -9.31
C VAL A 39 11.88 5.94 -9.46
N HIS A 40 11.28 4.95 -10.13
CA HIS A 40 11.94 3.68 -10.40
C HIS A 40 13.24 3.85 -11.18
N ARG A 41 13.23 4.67 -12.24
CA ARG A 41 14.42 4.95 -13.05
C ARG A 41 15.50 5.72 -12.30
N LEU A 42 15.13 6.72 -11.52
CA LEU A 42 16.09 7.64 -10.90
C LEU A 42 16.67 7.12 -9.58
N ARG A 43 15.90 6.30 -8.85
CA ARG A 43 16.25 5.87 -7.48
C ARG A 43 16.23 4.35 -7.30
N GLY A 44 15.99 3.58 -8.36
CA GLY A 44 15.94 2.10 -8.32
C GLY A 44 14.62 1.53 -7.82
N GLY A 45 13.61 2.38 -7.57
CA GLY A 45 12.32 1.99 -7.03
C GLY A 45 12.10 2.47 -5.60
N ILE A 46 10.85 2.36 -5.15
CA ILE A 46 10.49 2.57 -3.75
C ILE A 46 10.64 1.22 -3.05
N PRO A 47 11.45 1.11 -1.98
CA PRO A 47 11.59 -0.13 -1.24
C PRO A 47 10.34 -0.37 -0.40
N ILE A 48 9.32 -0.99 -0.99
CA ILE A 48 8.10 -1.37 -0.28
C ILE A 48 8.27 -2.82 0.22
N PRO A 49 8.34 -3.06 1.54
CA PRO A 49 8.39 -4.42 2.08
C PRO A 49 7.04 -5.12 1.92
N LYS A 50 7.02 -6.45 2.11
CA LYS A 50 5.76 -7.19 2.19
C LYS A 50 4.98 -6.75 3.43
N LEU A 51 3.80 -6.19 3.20
CA LEU A 51 2.89 -5.75 4.26
C LEU A 51 1.68 -6.67 4.35
N GLU A 52 1.43 -7.15 5.57
CA GLU A 52 0.28 -7.97 5.92
C GLU A 52 -1.00 -7.14 5.97
N ASN A 53 -2.17 -7.78 5.81
CA ASN A 53 -3.44 -7.09 5.99
C ASN A 53 -3.71 -6.81 7.47
N ILE A 54 -3.57 -5.55 7.89
CA ILE A 54 -3.85 -5.13 9.27
C ILE A 54 -5.28 -4.65 9.51
N GLN A 55 -6.15 -4.61 8.49
CA GLN A 55 -7.54 -4.15 8.64
C GLN A 55 -8.31 -4.93 9.73
N PRO A 56 -8.19 -6.28 9.85
CA PRO A 56 -8.87 -7.01 10.91
C PRO A 56 -8.39 -6.60 12.30
N HIS A 57 -7.08 -6.36 12.46
CA HIS A 57 -6.48 -5.95 13.73
C HIS A 57 -6.97 -4.55 14.13
N MET A 58 -7.06 -3.62 13.18
CA MET A 58 -7.62 -2.28 13.44
C MET A 58 -9.08 -2.35 13.87
N LYS A 59 -9.89 -3.21 13.23
CA LYS A 59 -11.29 -3.37 13.61
C LYS A 59 -11.46 -3.93 15.03
N ARG A 60 -10.53 -4.79 15.47
CA ARG A 60 -10.50 -5.33 16.84
C ARG A 60 -10.18 -4.25 17.88
N ILE A 61 -9.23 -3.36 17.60
CA ILE A 61 -8.94 -2.22 18.50
C ILE A 61 -10.14 -1.28 18.62
N GLU A 62 -10.82 -1.00 17.50
CA GLU A 62 -11.99 -0.11 17.47
C GLU A 62 -13.12 -0.62 18.39
N ILE A 63 -13.29 -1.94 18.50
CA ILE A 63 -14.29 -2.57 19.39
C ILE A 63 -13.77 -2.83 20.81
N GLY A 64 -12.58 -2.31 21.16
CA GLY A 64 -12.00 -2.40 22.51
C GLY A 64 -11.28 -3.71 22.82
N ALA A 65 -10.87 -4.49 21.81
CA ALA A 65 -10.08 -5.70 22.01
C ALA A 65 -8.57 -5.43 21.93
N ASP A 66 -7.79 -6.19 22.71
CA ASP A 66 -6.33 -6.09 22.71
C ASP A 66 -5.69 -6.79 21.51
N LEU A 67 -4.57 -6.23 21.03
CA LEU A 67 -3.72 -6.88 20.05
C LEU A 67 -2.80 -7.91 20.71
N ASN A 68 -2.63 -9.06 20.08
CA ASN A 68 -1.56 -9.98 20.45
C ASN A 68 -0.20 -9.51 19.88
N GLY A 69 0.90 -10.12 20.34
CA GLY A 69 2.25 -9.70 19.96
C GLY A 69 2.55 -9.76 18.45
N ILE A 70 1.92 -10.68 17.72
CA ILE A 70 2.10 -10.80 16.26
C ILE A 70 1.39 -9.65 15.55
N GLU A 71 0.16 -9.36 15.96
CA GLU A 71 -0.65 -8.28 15.39
C GLU A 71 -0.01 -6.92 15.67
N LEU A 72 0.48 -6.70 16.88
CA LEU A 72 1.21 -5.47 17.24
C LEU A 72 2.47 -5.30 16.38
N ALA A 73 3.22 -6.39 16.16
CA ALA A 73 4.39 -6.35 15.29
C ALA A 73 4.03 -6.05 13.82
N GLN A 74 2.91 -6.56 13.32
CA GLN A 74 2.41 -6.25 11.97
C GLN A 74 2.05 -4.77 11.83
N VAL A 75 1.34 -4.21 12.81
CA VAL A 75 1.01 -2.77 12.85
C VAL A 75 2.27 -1.92 12.92
N GLY A 76 3.22 -2.29 13.78
CA GLY A 76 4.52 -1.62 13.87
C GLY A 76 5.28 -1.59 12.55
N ARG A 77 5.28 -2.69 11.79
CA ARG A 77 5.89 -2.74 10.45
C ARG A 77 5.23 -1.78 9.46
N VAL A 78 3.90 -1.71 9.45
CA VAL A 78 3.17 -0.77 8.58
C VAL A 78 3.55 0.68 8.92
N LEU A 79 3.60 1.02 10.22
CA LEU A 79 3.99 2.36 10.67
C LEU A 79 5.44 2.71 10.32
N SER A 80 6.39 1.80 10.54
CA SER A 80 7.80 2.03 10.21
C SER A 80 8.00 2.23 8.71
N THR A 81 7.36 1.40 7.88
CA THR A 81 7.39 1.53 6.42
C THR A 81 6.80 2.87 5.95
N THR A 82 5.71 3.31 6.57
CA THR A 82 5.10 4.61 6.25
C THR A 82 6.06 5.77 6.61
N SER A 83 6.74 5.66 7.75
CA SER A 83 7.75 6.65 8.15
C SER A 83 8.96 6.68 7.21
N GLU A 84 9.42 5.53 6.75
CA GLU A 84 10.51 5.42 5.76
C GLU A 84 10.11 6.04 4.42
N LEU A 85 8.88 5.76 3.97
CA LEU A 85 8.34 6.32 2.73
C LEU A 85 8.20 7.85 2.81
N THR A 86 7.80 8.39 3.96
CA THR A 86 7.69 9.84 4.16
C THR A 86 9.06 10.54 4.11
N ARG A 87 10.13 9.83 4.47
CA ARG A 87 11.51 10.36 4.48
C ARG A 87 12.19 10.26 3.10
N PHE A 88 11.69 9.41 2.22
CA PHE A 88 12.22 9.18 0.88
C PHE A 88 11.96 10.38 -0.04
#